data_AF-A0A139BUT3-F1
#
_entry.id   AF-A0A139BUT3-F1
#
_cell.length_a   1.000
_cell.length_b   1.000
_cell.length_c   1.000
_cell.angle_alpha   90.00
_cell.angle_beta   90.00
_cell.angle_gamma   90.00
#
_symmetry.space_group_name_H-M   'P 1'
#
loop_
_entity.id
_entity.type
_entity.pdbx_description
1 polymer ?
#
loop_
_entity_poly.entity_id
_entity_poly.type
_entity_poly.pdbx_seq_one_letter_code
_entity_poly.pdbx_strand_id
1 'polypeptide(L)'
;MIDKHLTESTQFRFVKDRNGMVWDLMLYIPTVVALGSIASSFWYGDDNSMGYLFFFLACFFFIAGFNRVMKTRLMLLPSAPVSLEIGEQNLGLVQRNGIQVNLVKNLRYYPDYSGKSFGISGLDGTGKQLQFVIHKGQFTNFSQFESAQALLKRYVK
;
A
#
# COMPACT_ATOMS: atom_id res chain seq x y z
N MET A 1 -19.91 33.25 -9.25
CA MET A 1 -19.58 32.47 -10.45
C MET A 1 -18.21 31.86 -10.23
N ILE A 2 -18.14 30.59 -9.84
CA ILE A 2 -16.89 29.81 -9.82
C ILE A 2 -17.20 28.58 -10.65
N ASP A 3 -16.65 28.57 -11.86
CA ASP A 3 -16.75 27.47 -12.80
C ASP A 3 -16.20 26.19 -12.15
N LYS A 4 -17.11 25.33 -11.70
CA LYS A 4 -16.83 23.90 -11.58
C LYS A 4 -16.69 23.39 -13.00
N HIS A 5 -15.46 23.40 -13.53
CA HIS A 5 -15.08 22.44 -14.53
C HIS A 5 -15.28 21.04 -13.91
N LEU A 6 -16.46 20.48 -14.12
CA LEU A 6 -16.77 19.06 -13.99
C LEU A 6 -15.96 18.33 -15.05
N THR A 7 -14.64 18.23 -14.86
CA THR A 7 -13.92 17.09 -15.41
C THR A 7 -14.53 15.88 -14.72
N GLU A 8 -15.20 15.00 -15.47
CA GLU A 8 -15.78 13.76 -14.96
C GLU A 8 -14.70 12.95 -14.24
N SER A 9 -14.57 13.14 -12.93
CA SER A 9 -13.65 12.39 -12.10
C SER A 9 -14.42 11.23 -11.48
N THR A 10 -13.91 10.01 -11.68
CA THR A 10 -14.50 8.82 -11.07
C THR A 10 -13.86 8.59 -9.72
N GLN A 11 -14.68 8.60 -8.67
CA GLN A 11 -14.23 8.37 -7.30
C GLN A 11 -14.51 6.91 -6.87
N PHE A 12 -13.46 6.26 -6.38
CA PHE A 12 -13.49 4.92 -5.78
C PHE A 12 -13.20 5.03 -4.29
N ARG A 13 -14.11 4.52 -3.47
CA ARG A 13 -13.93 4.49 -2.01
C ARG A 13 -13.37 3.14 -1.58
N PHE A 14 -12.35 3.17 -0.74
CA PHE A 14 -11.70 1.96 -0.25
C PHE A 14 -12.30 1.44 1.05
N VAL A 15 -12.28 0.12 1.18
CA VAL A 15 -12.61 -0.65 2.37
C VAL A 15 -11.37 -1.36 2.90
N LYS A 16 -11.42 -1.78 4.17
CA LYS A 16 -10.32 -2.52 4.79
C LYS A 16 -10.20 -3.92 4.18
N ASP A 17 -9.01 -4.29 3.73
CA ASP A 17 -8.74 -5.62 3.18
C ASP A 17 -8.46 -6.64 4.29
N ARG A 18 -9.53 -7.25 4.82
CA ARG A 18 -9.45 -8.24 5.91
C ARG A 18 -8.79 -9.54 5.48
N ASN A 19 -9.05 -10.00 4.25
CA ASN A 19 -8.51 -11.27 3.76
C ASN A 19 -7.00 -11.14 3.50
N GLY A 20 -6.55 -10.05 2.87
CA GLY A 20 -5.14 -9.77 2.70
C GLY A 20 -4.40 -9.60 4.02
N MET A 21 -5.05 -9.03 5.04
CA MET A 21 -4.50 -8.94 6.39
C MET A 21 -4.25 -10.33 7.00
N VAL A 22 -5.20 -11.26 6.90
CA VAL A 22 -5.03 -12.63 7.44
C VAL A 22 -3.86 -13.32 6.77
N TRP A 23 -3.72 -13.20 5.45
CA TRP A 23 -2.57 -13.77 4.72
C TRP A 23 -1.23 -13.16 5.15
N ASP A 24 -1.16 -11.84 5.27
CA ASP A 24 0.06 -11.19 5.74
C ASP A 24 0.37 -11.61 7.20
N LEU A 25 -0.61 -11.68 8.10
CA LEU A 25 -0.39 -12.16 9.48
C LEU A 25 0.08 -13.62 9.53
N MET A 26 -0.53 -14.50 8.72
CA MET A 26 -0.16 -15.90 8.62
C MET A 26 1.26 -16.10 8.08
N LEU A 27 1.76 -15.17 7.26
CA LEU A 27 3.14 -15.19 6.78
C LEU A 27 4.11 -14.61 7.84
N TYR A 28 3.85 -13.40 8.32
CA TYR A 28 4.83 -12.66 9.13
C TYR A 28 4.93 -13.17 10.57
N ILE A 29 3.82 -13.59 11.20
CA ILE A 29 3.87 -14.06 12.60
C ILE A 29 4.76 -15.31 12.74
N PRO A 30 4.54 -16.39 11.96
CA PRO A 30 5.40 -17.57 12.09
C PRO A 30 6.85 -17.30 11.71
N THR A 31 7.11 -16.47 10.69
CA THR A 31 8.48 -16.12 10.29
C THR A 31 9.22 -15.36 11.39
N VAL A 32 8.60 -14.35 11.99
CA VAL A 32 9.23 -13.58 13.07
C VAL A 32 9.46 -14.46 14.30
N VAL A 33 8.50 -15.32 14.65
CA VAL A 33 8.66 -16.27 15.76
C VAL A 33 9.78 -17.27 15.49
N ALA A 34 9.85 -17.85 14.28
CA ALA A 34 10.91 -18.78 13.92
C ALA A 34 12.29 -18.12 13.96
N LEU A 35 12.43 -16.93 13.36
CA LEU A 35 13.68 -16.16 13.37
C LEU A 35 14.09 -15.77 14.80
N GLY A 36 13.14 -15.35 15.64
CA GLY A 36 13.41 -15.01 17.04
C GLY A 36 13.83 -16.22 17.87
N SER A 37 13.20 -17.38 17.64
CA SER A 37 13.58 -18.64 18.30
C SER A 37 14.97 -19.09 17.88
N ILE A 38 15.29 -19.01 16.59
CA ILE A 38 16.62 -19.35 16.05
C ILE A 38 17.67 -18.38 16.60
N ALA A 39 17.39 -17.07 16.59
CA ALA A 39 18.27 -16.06 17.18
C ALA A 39 18.58 -16.35 18.64
N SER A 40 17.55 -16.67 19.43
CA SER A 40 17.70 -17.04 20.85
C SER A 40 18.54 -18.31 21.01
N SER A 41 18.31 -19.32 20.16
CA SER A 41 19.10 -20.56 20.19
C SER A 41 20.60 -20.31 19.92
N PHE A 42 20.93 -19.43 18.97
CA PHE A 42 22.33 -19.07 18.68
C PHE A 42 22.93 -18.16 19.75
N TRP A 43 22.12 -17.32 20.39
CA TRP A 43 22.54 -16.47 21.50
C TRP A 43 22.94 -17.27 22.76
N TYR A 44 22.22 -18.35 23.06
CA TYR A 44 22.58 -19.27 24.14
C TYR A 44 23.61 -20.34 23.72
N GLY A 45 24.00 -20.36 22.45
CA GLY A 45 25.12 -21.14 21.95
C GLY A 45 26.43 -20.34 21.94
N ASP A 46 27.50 -20.95 21.44
CA ASP A 46 28.81 -20.28 21.31
C ASP A 46 28.89 -19.33 20.11
N ASP A 47 27.89 -19.30 19.21
CA ASP A 47 27.89 -18.49 18.00
C ASP A 47 26.98 -17.25 18.12
N ASN A 48 27.42 -16.33 18.96
CA ASN A 48 26.75 -15.05 19.20
C ASN A 48 26.58 -14.20 17.92
N SER A 49 27.51 -14.32 16.96
CA SER A 49 27.47 -13.55 15.71
C SER A 49 26.24 -13.89 14.88
N MET A 50 25.91 -15.18 14.78
CA MET A 50 24.69 -15.64 14.12
C MET A 50 23.43 -15.22 14.89
N GLY A 51 23.49 -15.22 16.22
CA GLY A 51 22.41 -14.73 17.08
C GLY A 51 22.01 -13.28 16.76
N TYR A 52 22.98 -12.37 16.67
CA TYR A 52 22.73 -10.98 16.28
C TYR A 52 22.12 -10.85 14.88
N LEU A 53 22.59 -11.63 13.90
CA LEU A 53 22.08 -11.60 12.54
C LEU A 53 20.61 -12.01 12.47
N PHE A 54 20.26 -13.14 13.10
CA PHE A 54 18.88 -13.64 13.11
C PHE A 54 17.96 -12.73 13.92
N PHE A 55 18.44 -12.13 15.01
CA PHE A 55 17.67 -11.17 15.78
C PHE A 55 17.39 -9.90 14.96
N PHE A 56 18.41 -9.36 14.30
CA PHE A 56 18.27 -8.23 13.38
C PHE A 56 17.24 -8.55 12.29
N LEU A 57 17.32 -9.75 11.69
CA LEU A 57 16.39 -10.19 10.67
C LEU A 57 14.96 -10.30 11.21
N ALA A 58 14.77 -10.84 12.42
CA ALA A 58 13.48 -10.91 13.09
C ALA A 58 12.87 -9.51 13.29
N CYS A 59 13.67 -8.56 13.80
CA CYS A 59 13.24 -7.17 13.95
C CYS A 59 12.90 -6.52 12.60
N PHE A 60 13.71 -6.75 11.57
CA PHE A 60 13.46 -6.23 10.23
C PHE A 60 12.15 -6.75 9.66
N PHE A 61 11.91 -8.07 9.71
CA PHE A 61 10.67 -8.68 9.25
C PHE A 61 9.46 -8.23 10.07
N PHE A 62 9.63 -8.03 11.38
CA PHE A 62 8.59 -7.49 12.24
C PHE A 62 8.18 -6.08 11.81
N ILE A 63 9.13 -5.17 11.62
CA ILE A 63 8.85 -3.79 11.19
C ILE A 63 8.24 -3.78 9.78
N ALA A 64 8.78 -4.57 8.86
CA ALA A 64 8.27 -4.67 7.49
C ALA A 64 6.84 -5.22 7.46
N GLY A 65 6.57 -6.30 8.21
CA GLY A 65 5.25 -6.91 8.35
C GLY A 65 4.25 -5.97 9.02
N PHE A 66 4.66 -5.30 10.11
CA PHE A 66 3.84 -4.32 10.80
C PHE A 66 3.44 -3.17 9.88
N ASN A 67 4.39 -2.60 9.14
CA ASN A 67 4.11 -1.53 8.19
C ASN A 67 3.17 -1.98 7.08
N ARG A 68 3.34 -3.19 6.53
CA ARG A 68 2.46 -3.74 5.50
C ARG A 68 1.03 -3.93 6.05
N VAL A 69 0.88 -4.58 7.20
CA VAL A 69 -0.44 -4.84 7.80
C VAL A 69 -1.13 -3.53 8.21
N MET A 70 -0.43 -2.62 8.89
CA MET A 70 -1.03 -1.39 9.44
C MET A 70 -1.25 -0.31 8.39
N LYS A 71 -0.32 -0.12 7.45
CA LYS A 71 -0.37 0.95 6.45
C LYS A 71 -1.24 0.59 5.26
N THR A 72 -1.03 -0.58 4.66
CA THR A 72 -1.69 -0.93 3.41
C THR A 72 -2.97 -1.72 3.64
N ARG A 73 -3.00 -2.73 4.53
CA ARG A 73 -4.20 -3.57 4.72
C ARG A 73 -5.27 -2.94 5.61
N LEU A 74 -4.88 -2.53 6.81
CA LEU A 74 -5.80 -1.99 7.81
C LEU A 74 -6.09 -0.49 7.61
N MET A 75 -5.26 0.19 6.82
CA MET A 75 -5.36 1.61 6.52
C MET A 75 -5.44 2.43 7.82
N LEU A 76 -4.71 2.03 8.86
CA LEU A 76 -4.77 2.66 10.19
C LEU A 76 -3.91 3.91 10.28
N LEU A 77 -2.86 3.98 9.47
CA LEU A 77 -2.01 5.16 9.41
C LEU A 77 -2.75 6.35 8.77
N PRO A 78 -2.51 7.58 9.26
CA PRO A 78 -3.18 8.79 8.77
C PRO A 78 -2.94 9.03 7.28
N SER A 79 -1.78 8.59 6.77
CA SER A 79 -1.40 8.69 5.36
C SER A 79 -1.97 7.58 4.48
N ALA A 80 -2.75 6.65 5.01
CA ALA A 80 -3.33 5.57 4.22
C ALA A 80 -4.41 6.13 3.28
N PRO A 81 -4.38 5.83 1.98
CA PRO A 81 -5.35 6.35 1.02
C PRO A 81 -6.70 5.69 1.28
N VAL A 82 -7.78 6.45 1.53
CA VAL A 82 -9.15 5.95 1.76
C VAL A 82 -10.08 6.12 0.56
N SER A 83 -9.72 6.98 -0.39
CA SER A 83 -10.37 7.02 -1.70
C SER A 83 -9.39 7.41 -2.80
N LEU A 84 -9.69 6.96 -4.00
CA LEU A 84 -8.98 7.28 -5.23
C LEU A 84 -9.94 8.01 -6.17
N GLU A 85 -9.53 9.17 -6.64
CA GLU A 85 -10.22 9.96 -7.63
C GLU A 85 -9.38 9.97 -8.90
N ILE A 86 -9.96 9.50 -10.00
CA ILE A 86 -9.28 9.42 -11.30
C ILE A 86 -9.94 10.41 -12.23
N GLY A 87 -9.20 11.46 -12.61
CA GLY A 87 -9.58 12.37 -13.68
C GLY A 87 -8.63 12.24 -14.88
N GLU A 88 -8.95 12.92 -15.98
CA GLU A 88 -8.18 12.81 -17.24
C GLU A 88 -6.72 13.29 -17.12
N GLN A 89 -6.48 14.28 -16.27
CA GLN A 89 -5.16 14.92 -16.11
C GLN A 89 -4.62 14.86 -14.68
N ASN A 90 -5.43 14.44 -13.70
CA ASN A 90 -5.09 14.47 -12.29
C ASN A 90 -5.54 13.19 -11.59
N LEU A 91 -4.70 12.71 -10.67
CA LEU A 91 -4.99 11.56 -9.82
C LEU A 91 -5.02 12.02 -8.36
N GLY A 92 -6.23 12.08 -7.80
CA GLY A 92 -6.47 12.49 -6.42
C GLY A 92 -6.53 11.29 -5.48
N LEU A 93 -5.86 11.36 -4.35
CA LEU A 93 -5.92 10.37 -3.30
C LEU A 93 -6.31 11.07 -2.00
N VAL A 94 -7.47 10.73 -1.45
CA VAL A 94 -7.84 11.21 -0.11
C VAL A 94 -7.26 10.25 0.90
N GLN A 95 -6.52 10.79 1.86
CA GLN A 95 -5.93 10.02 2.96
C GLN A 95 -6.89 9.95 4.16
N ARG A 96 -6.63 9.03 5.08
CA ARG A 96 -7.49 8.83 6.26
C ARG A 96 -7.59 10.06 7.18
N ASN A 97 -6.55 10.88 7.21
CA ASN A 97 -6.56 12.17 7.92
C ASN A 97 -7.42 13.26 7.22
N GLY A 98 -8.07 12.95 6.10
CA GLY A 98 -8.86 13.88 5.30
C GLY A 98 -8.03 14.71 4.32
N ILE A 99 -6.71 14.58 4.31
CA ILE A 99 -5.85 15.32 3.38
C ILE A 99 -5.98 14.70 1.99
N GLN A 100 -6.32 15.54 1.01
CA GLN A 100 -6.29 15.16 -0.40
C GLN A 100 -4.90 15.42 -0.98
N VAL A 101 -4.32 14.39 -1.59
CA VAL A 101 -3.05 14.44 -2.27
C VAL A 101 -3.31 14.25 -3.76
N ASN A 102 -3.01 15.28 -4.55
CA ASN A 102 -3.14 15.21 -5.99
C ASN A 102 -1.77 14.95 -6.62
N LEU A 103 -1.67 13.84 -7.33
CA LEU A 103 -0.53 13.50 -8.18
C LEU A 103 -0.72 14.21 -9.52
N VAL A 104 0.20 15.11 -9.84
CA VAL A 104 0.08 16.04 -10.97
C VAL A 104 1.14 15.82 -12.06
N LYS A 105 2.26 15.18 -11.73
CA LYS A 105 3.38 14.96 -12.67
C LYS A 105 4.01 13.60 -12.50
N ASN A 106 4.68 13.10 -13.55
CA ASN A 106 5.38 11.81 -13.58
C ASN A 106 4.53 10.64 -13.08
N LEU A 107 3.25 10.66 -13.44
CA LEU A 107 2.30 9.60 -13.12
C LEU A 107 2.76 8.30 -13.78
N ARG A 108 2.92 7.26 -12.98
CA ARG A 108 3.29 5.92 -13.43
C ARG A 108 2.34 4.91 -12.83
N TYR A 109 1.82 4.05 -13.70
CA TYR A 109 0.97 2.94 -13.34
C TYR A 109 1.77 1.63 -13.40
N TYR A 110 1.71 0.85 -12.32
CA TYR A 110 2.41 -0.42 -12.18
C TYR A 110 1.37 -1.53 -11.98
N PRO A 111 0.99 -2.27 -13.04
CA PRO A 111 0.16 -3.44 -12.87
C PRO A 111 0.94 -4.53 -12.13
N ASP A 112 0.32 -5.16 -11.13
CA ASP A 112 0.88 -6.34 -10.49
C ASP A 112 0.76 -7.55 -11.44
N TYR A 113 1.83 -8.34 -11.55
CA TYR A 113 1.86 -9.56 -12.36
C TYR A 113 0.79 -10.57 -11.91
N SER A 114 0.52 -10.64 -10.61
CA SER A 114 -0.50 -11.54 -10.05
C SER A 114 -1.94 -11.02 -10.19
N GLY A 115 -2.12 -9.78 -10.66
CA GLY A 115 -3.44 -9.13 -10.76
C GLY A 115 -4.16 -8.90 -9.42
N LYS A 116 -3.46 -9.06 -8.29
CA LYS A 116 -4.03 -8.90 -6.94
C LYS A 116 -3.92 -7.46 -6.43
N SER A 117 -3.12 -6.64 -7.08
CA SER A 117 -2.89 -5.24 -6.73
C SER A 117 -2.47 -4.40 -7.93
N PHE A 118 -2.31 -3.11 -7.72
CA PHE A 118 -1.59 -2.23 -8.65
C PHE A 118 -0.93 -1.11 -7.86
N GLY A 119 0.17 -0.59 -8.40
CA GLY A 119 0.89 0.56 -7.88
C GLY A 119 0.60 1.81 -8.71
N ILE A 120 0.52 2.95 -8.03
CA ILE A 120 0.53 4.27 -8.66
C ILE A 120 1.67 5.07 -8.02
N SER A 121 2.45 5.75 -8.84
CA SER A 121 3.50 6.66 -8.37
C SER A 121 3.38 7.98 -9.11
N GLY A 122 3.73 9.09 -8.46
CA GLY A 122 3.74 10.41 -9.08
C GLY A 122 4.30 11.47 -8.15
N LEU A 123 4.50 12.66 -8.70
CA LEU A 123 4.85 13.86 -7.95
C LEU A 123 3.58 14.59 -7.53
N ASP A 124 3.53 15.04 -6.29
CA ASP A 124 2.49 15.95 -5.81
C ASP A 124 2.76 17.41 -6.23
N GLY A 125 1.83 18.31 -5.91
CA GLY A 125 1.98 19.75 -6.18
C GLY A 125 3.17 20.42 -5.49
N THR A 126 3.80 19.77 -4.51
CA THR A 126 5.02 20.23 -3.83
C THR A 126 6.30 19.69 -4.46
N GLY A 127 6.19 18.85 -5.49
CA GLY A 127 7.32 18.17 -6.12
C GLY A 127 7.82 16.95 -5.36
N LYS A 128 7.05 16.44 -4.37
CA LYS A 128 7.42 15.23 -3.62
C LYS A 128 6.94 13.99 -4.35
N GLN A 129 7.84 13.01 -4.54
CA GLN A 129 7.48 11.71 -5.10
C GLN A 129 6.70 10.90 -4.06
N LEU A 130 5.52 10.45 -4.45
CA LEU A 130 4.63 9.62 -3.65
C LEU A 130 4.27 8.35 -4.42
N GLN A 131 4.21 7.25 -3.69
CA GLN A 131 3.85 5.94 -4.23
C GLN A 131 2.80 5.29 -3.35
N PHE A 132 1.78 4.74 -4.00
CA PHE A 132 0.66 4.07 -3.37
C PHE A 132 0.48 2.71 -4.03
N VAL A 133 0.27 1.69 -3.20
CA VAL A 133 -0.06 0.34 -3.67
C VAL A 133 -1.48 0.06 -3.20
N ILE A 134 -2.34 -0.27 -4.15
CA ILE A 134 -3.77 -0.49 -3.91
C ILE A 134 -4.07 -1.96 -4.22
N HIS A 135 -4.69 -2.63 -3.28
CA HIS A 135 -5.00 -4.05 -3.37
C HIS A 135 -6.44 -4.28 -3.80
N LYS A 136 -6.67 -5.36 -4.54
CA LYS A 136 -8.00 -5.78 -4.99
C LYS A 136 -9.02 -5.86 -3.86
N GLY A 137 -8.61 -6.36 -2.69
CA GLY A 137 -9.45 -6.49 -1.50
C GLY A 137 -9.83 -5.15 -0.82
N GLN A 138 -9.27 -4.03 -1.28
CA GLN A 138 -9.65 -2.69 -0.81
C GLN A 138 -10.84 -2.11 -1.57
N PHE A 139 -11.27 -2.73 -2.67
CA PHE A 139 -12.46 -2.30 -3.38
C PHE A 139 -13.69 -3.07 -2.88
N THR A 140 -14.84 -2.40 -2.85
CA THR A 140 -16.09 -3.04 -2.39
C THR A 140 -16.48 -4.20 -3.30
N ASN A 141 -16.35 -4.00 -4.62
CA ASN A 141 -16.70 -4.97 -5.64
C ASN A 141 -15.56 -5.13 -6.66
N PHE A 142 -15.47 -6.32 -7.26
CA PHE A 142 -14.45 -6.60 -8.27
C PHE A 142 -14.56 -5.70 -9.51
N SER A 143 -15.78 -5.40 -9.96
CA SER A 143 -16.02 -4.49 -11.09
C SER A 143 -15.40 -3.11 -10.86
N GLN A 144 -15.43 -2.58 -9.62
CA GLN A 144 -14.80 -1.28 -9.33
C GLN A 144 -13.27 -1.33 -9.47
N PHE A 145 -12.66 -2.46 -9.09
CA PHE A 145 -11.21 -2.65 -9.28
C PHE A 145 -10.85 -2.68 -10.76
N GLU A 146 -11.60 -3.42 -11.58
CA GLU A 146 -11.37 -3.47 -13.03
C GLU A 146 -11.60 -2.12 -13.70
N SER A 147 -12.67 -1.40 -13.34
CA SER A 147 -12.92 -0.04 -13.83
C SER A 147 -11.80 0.91 -13.46
N ALA A 148 -11.30 0.88 -12.22
CA ALA A 148 -10.18 1.70 -11.80
C ALA A 148 -8.91 1.39 -12.63
N GLN A 149 -8.59 0.11 -12.84
CA GLN A 149 -7.44 -0.28 -13.68
C GLN A 149 -7.60 0.15 -15.14
N ALA A 150 -8.80 0.03 -15.71
CA ALA A 150 -9.07 0.45 -17.09
C ALA A 150 -8.90 1.96 -17.25
N LEU A 151 -9.42 2.76 -16.31
CA LEU A 151 -9.24 4.21 -16.30
C LEU A 151 -7.76 4.60 -16.12
N LEU A 152 -7.04 3.95 -15.20
CA LEU A 152 -5.61 4.20 -15.00
C LEU A 152 -4.79 3.88 -16.26
N LYS A 153 -5.05 2.76 -16.93
CA LYS A 153 -4.37 2.42 -18.20
C LYS A 153 -4.66 3.41 -19.32
N ARG A 154 -5.84 4.04 -19.29
CA ARG A 154 -6.26 5.03 -20.29
C ARG A 154 -5.61 6.38 -20.05
N TYR A 155 -5.52 6.83 -18.80
CA TYR A 155 -5.07 8.17 -18.45
C TYR A 155 -3.60 8.26 -18.04
N VAL A 156 -3.00 7.16 -17.56
CA VAL A 156 -1.60 7.10 -17.13
C VAL A 156 -0.83 6.27 -18.16
N LYS A 157 0.05 6.94 -18.91
CA LYS A 157 0.83 6.35 -19.99
C LYS A 157 2.27 6.08 -19.56
#